data_AF-A0A9D1GWH7-F1
#
_entry.id   AF-A0A9D1GWH7-F1
#
_cell.length_a   1.000
_cell.length_b   1.000
_cell.length_c   1.000
_cell.angle_alpha   90.00
_cell.angle_beta   90.00
_cell.angle_gamma   90.00
#
_symmetry.space_group_name_H-M   'P 1'
#
loop_
_entity.id
_entity.type
_entity.pdbx_description
1 polymer ?
#
loop_
_entity_poly.entity_id
_entity_poly.type
_entity_poly.pdbx_seq_one_letter_code
_entity_poly.pdbx_strand_id
1 'polypeptide(L)'
;MAAAARLAKNRHSVLVLEAEGALGGSLAPHPGQDEDVLLDRWPQMLAFPAPWRDLFRKSGRAFDDELARAGHALVPAPAPRHVFADGAELVLPTERGVQFSVLGQTYGRAVAERWRDLVDHLDEVAQALRPLGGEAELVSYDQVLRRRSVLTPTRTVADLARGLDHPHLATLVEDTAR
;
A
#
# COMPACT_ATOMS: atom_id res chain seq x y z
N MET A 1 20.32 -3.02 1.97
CA MET A 1 20.42 -2.55 3.38
C MET A 1 19.66 -3.42 4.39
N ALA A 2 18.37 -3.72 4.20
CA ALA A 2 17.59 -4.52 5.17
C ALA A 2 18.23 -5.88 5.54
N ALA A 3 18.67 -6.65 4.54
CA ALA A 3 19.38 -7.92 4.75
C ALA A 3 20.68 -7.74 5.56
N ALA A 4 21.48 -6.73 5.22
CA ALA A 4 22.72 -6.40 5.91
C ALA A 4 22.49 -6.10 7.39
N ALA A 5 21.46 -5.29 7.72
CA ALA A 5 21.10 -4.99 9.10
C ALA A 5 20.72 -6.25 9.90
N ARG A 6 19.95 -7.17 9.30
CA ARG A 6 19.56 -8.42 9.95
C ARG A 6 20.75 -9.39 10.14
N LEU A 7 21.65 -9.46 9.16
CA LEU A 7 22.87 -10.26 9.27
C LEU A 7 23.82 -9.70 10.34
N ALA A 8 24.02 -8.39 10.37
CA ALA A 8 24.84 -7.73 11.39
C ALA A 8 24.24 -7.94 12.80
N LYS A 9 22.92 -7.86 12.95
CA LYS A 9 22.23 -8.18 14.22
C LYS A 9 22.50 -9.62 14.67
N ASN A 10 22.61 -10.56 13.74
CA ASN A 10 23.01 -11.95 13.97
C ASN A 10 24.54 -12.16 14.06
N ARG A 11 25.32 -11.08 14.27
CA ARG A 11 26.78 -11.10 14.49
C ARG A 11 27.60 -11.57 13.28
N HIS A 12 27.03 -11.56 12.09
CA HIS A 12 27.82 -11.70 10.87
C HIS A 12 28.61 -10.43 10.59
N SER A 13 29.84 -10.57 10.09
CA SER A 13 30.57 -9.44 9.50
C SER A 13 29.97 -9.16 8.13
N VAL A 14 29.52 -7.92 7.91
CA VAL A 14 28.83 -7.52 6.68
C VAL A 14 29.54 -6.31 6.07
N LEU A 15 29.92 -6.43 4.80
CA LEU A 15 30.36 -5.32 3.97
C LEU A 15 29.24 -4.99 2.99
N VAL A 16 28.82 -3.72 2.96
CA VAL A 16 27.86 -3.22 1.98
C VAL A 16 28.67 -2.52 0.89
N LEU A 17 28.53 -2.99 -0.35
CA LEU A 17 29.10 -2.38 -1.53
C LEU A 17 27.98 -1.66 -2.29
N GLU A 18 28.19 -0.39 -2.58
CA GLU A 18 27.29 0.47 -3.35
C GLU A 18 28.11 1.07 -4.50
N ALA A 19 27.56 1.06 -5.70
CA ALA A 19 28.24 1.56 -6.89
C ALA A 19 28.17 3.09 -6.94
N GLU A 20 27.08 3.65 -6.42
CA GLU A 20 26.84 5.09 -6.35
C GLU A 20 27.52 5.75 -5.14
N GLY A 21 27.56 7.08 -5.14
CA GLY A 21 28.14 7.88 -4.05
C GLY A 21 27.33 7.90 -2.74
N ALA A 22 26.13 7.31 -2.72
CA ALA A 22 25.23 7.34 -1.57
C ALA A 22 24.45 6.03 -1.41
N LEU A 23 24.23 5.63 -0.15
CA LEU A 23 23.35 4.51 0.18
C LEU A 23 21.88 4.87 -0.05
N GLY A 24 21.08 3.89 -0.46
CA GLY A 24 19.64 4.07 -0.65
C GLY A 24 19.15 3.62 -2.02
N GLY A 25 20.04 3.45 -2.99
CA GLY A 25 19.68 3.08 -4.36
C GLY A 25 18.64 4.04 -4.92
N SER A 26 17.51 3.52 -5.41
CA SER A 26 16.42 4.33 -5.95
C SER A 26 15.76 5.28 -4.94
N LEU A 27 15.96 5.08 -3.63
CA LEU A 27 15.45 5.93 -2.56
C LEU A 27 16.45 6.98 -2.07
N ALA A 28 17.68 6.98 -2.60
CA ALA A 28 18.65 8.02 -2.26
C ALA A 28 18.18 9.39 -2.78
N PRO A 29 18.43 10.48 -2.04
CA PRO A 29 18.19 11.84 -2.52
C PRO A 29 18.96 12.09 -3.82
N HIS A 30 18.38 12.88 -4.73
CA HIS A 30 18.98 13.23 -6.01
C HIS A 30 18.87 14.74 -6.24
N PRO A 31 19.87 15.39 -6.88
CA PRO A 31 19.77 16.78 -7.32
C PRO A 31 18.46 17.08 -8.06
N GLY A 32 17.84 18.21 -7.76
CA GLY A 32 16.71 18.75 -8.50
C GLY A 32 17.14 19.43 -9.79
N GLN A 33 16.24 20.24 -10.35
CA GLN A 33 16.58 21.10 -11.49
C GLN A 33 17.63 22.18 -11.13
N ASP A 34 17.71 22.50 -9.83
CA ASP A 34 18.75 23.31 -9.22
C ASP A 34 19.65 22.37 -8.41
N GLU A 35 20.96 22.39 -8.67
CA GLU A 35 21.93 21.48 -8.03
C GLU A 35 22.03 21.70 -6.52
N ASP A 36 21.64 22.88 -6.04
CA ASP A 36 21.58 23.21 -4.60
C ASP A 36 20.34 22.63 -3.90
N VAL A 37 19.39 22.06 -4.65
CA VAL A 37 18.17 21.45 -4.11
C VAL A 37 18.27 19.94 -4.22
N LEU A 38 18.33 19.24 -3.08
CA LEU A 38 18.20 17.78 -3.03
C LEU A 38 16.71 17.39 -2.94
N LEU A 39 16.27 16.56 -3.88
CA LEU A 39 14.94 15.96 -3.87
C LEU A 39 15.00 14.60 -3.19
N ASP A 40 14.30 14.47 -2.06
CA ASP A 40 14.08 13.18 -1.42
C ASP A 40 13.20 12.30 -2.30
N ARG A 41 13.67 11.08 -2.61
CA ARG A 41 12.85 10.02 -3.22
C ARG A 41 12.10 9.20 -2.19
N TRP A 42 12.18 9.60 -0.92
CA TRP A 42 11.45 8.97 0.16
C TRP A 42 9.95 9.27 0.05
N PRO A 43 9.08 8.25 0.17
CA PRO A 43 7.65 8.48 0.21
C PRO A 43 7.30 9.28 1.48
N GLN A 44 6.66 10.43 1.29
CA GLN A 44 6.17 11.30 2.37
C GLN A 44 5.05 10.63 3.19
N MET A 45 4.47 9.55 2.67
CA MET A 45 3.45 8.74 3.33
C MET A 45 3.83 7.26 3.26
N LEU A 46 3.81 6.57 4.39
CA LEU A 46 3.98 5.12 4.45
C LEU A 46 2.62 4.44 4.45
N ALA A 47 2.18 3.95 3.29
CA ALA A 47 0.93 3.20 3.17
C ALA A 47 0.94 1.89 3.98
N PHE A 48 2.13 1.27 4.14
CA PHE A 48 2.30 0.05 4.90
C PHE A 48 3.53 0.17 5.83
N PRO A 49 3.36 0.71 7.06
CA PRO A 49 4.47 0.91 7.99
C PRO A 49 4.89 -0.38 8.72
N ALA A 50 4.09 -1.45 8.66
CA ALA A 50 4.34 -2.68 9.41
C ALA A 50 5.67 -3.37 9.05
N PRO A 51 6.08 -3.51 7.76
CA PRO A 51 7.37 -4.07 7.40
C PRO A 51 8.55 -3.25 7.91
N TRP A 52 8.43 -1.92 7.93
CA TRP A 52 9.46 -1.04 8.49
C TRP A 52 9.60 -1.26 9.99
N ARG A 53 8.48 -1.22 10.73
CA ARG A 53 8.47 -1.52 12.17
C ARG A 53 9.05 -2.90 12.47
N ASP A 54 8.70 -3.91 11.67
CA ASP A 54 9.23 -5.26 11.82
C ASP A 54 10.74 -5.34 11.56
N LEU A 55 11.22 -4.74 10.47
CA LEU A 55 12.64 -4.69 10.12
C LEU A 55 13.46 -4.08 11.25
N PHE A 56 13.08 -2.90 11.72
CA PHE A 56 13.80 -2.17 12.76
C PHE A 56 13.79 -2.96 14.08
N ARG A 57 12.62 -3.42 14.52
CA ARG A 57 12.47 -4.27 15.71
C ARG A 57 13.36 -5.51 15.65
N LYS A 58 13.47 -6.15 14.49
CA LYS A 58 14.33 -7.32 14.25
C LYS A 58 15.80 -6.99 13.99
N SER A 59 16.14 -5.71 13.87
CA SER A 59 17.52 -5.23 13.64
C SER A 59 18.12 -4.53 14.85
N GLY A 60 17.32 -4.24 15.89
CA GLY A 60 17.83 -3.92 17.23
C GLY A 60 17.17 -2.74 17.95
N ARG A 61 16.44 -1.87 17.25
CA ARG A 61 15.77 -0.70 17.83
C ARG A 61 14.41 -0.49 17.18
N ALA A 62 13.45 0.13 17.88
CA ALA A 62 12.14 0.39 17.28
C ALA A 62 12.24 1.44 16.17
N PHE A 63 11.40 1.33 15.14
CA PHE A 63 11.41 2.26 14.00
C PHE A 63 11.11 3.68 14.46
N ASP A 64 10.08 3.84 15.29
CA ASP A 64 9.65 5.12 15.83
C ASP A 64 10.78 5.80 16.67
N ASP A 65 11.63 5.03 17.37
CA ASP A 65 12.78 5.58 18.12
C ASP A 65 13.92 6.06 17.20
N GLU A 66 14.11 5.42 16.05
CA GLU A 66 15.12 5.84 15.06
C GLU A 66 14.65 7.08 14.31
N LEU A 67 13.36 7.16 13.98
CA LEU A 67 12.75 8.37 13.43
C LEU A 67 12.87 9.53 14.42
N ALA A 68 12.56 9.32 15.70
CA ALA A 68 12.68 10.35 16.72
C ALA A 68 14.12 10.89 16.85
N ARG A 69 15.13 10.01 16.75
CA ARG A 69 16.55 10.43 16.72
C ARG A 69 16.92 11.24 15.49
N ALA A 70 16.25 11.00 14.36
CA ALA A 70 16.39 11.78 13.15
C ALA A 70 15.50 13.04 13.14
N GLY A 71 14.77 13.34 14.22
CA GLY A 71 13.89 14.50 14.31
C GLY A 71 12.52 14.32 13.63
N HIS A 72 12.10 13.07 13.41
CA HIS A 72 10.84 12.72 12.74
C HIS A 72 9.90 11.94 13.66
N ALA A 73 8.61 12.01 13.36
CA ALA A 73 7.58 11.22 14.03
C ALA A 73 6.61 10.65 12.98
N LEU A 74 6.17 9.40 13.16
CA LEU A 74 5.05 8.87 12.40
C LEU A 74 3.76 9.40 12.98
N VAL A 75 3.01 10.09 12.14
CA VAL A 75 1.66 10.55 12.44
C VAL A 75 0.67 9.86 11.50
N PRO A 76 -0.57 9.60 11.94
CA PRO A 76 -1.62 9.17 11.02
C PRO A 76 -1.76 10.16 9.87
N ALA A 77 -1.72 9.65 8.64
CA ALA A 77 -2.01 10.47 7.47
C ALA A 77 -3.49 10.91 7.50
N PRO A 78 -3.81 12.11 6.99
CA PRO A 78 -5.21 12.47 6.77
C PRO A 78 -5.88 11.51 5.79
N ALA A 79 -7.20 11.38 5.88
CA ALA A 79 -7.96 10.60 4.91
C ALA A 79 -7.72 11.13 3.49
N PRO A 80 -7.52 10.25 2.49
CA PRO A 80 -7.37 10.65 1.11
C PRO A 80 -8.54 11.50 0.64
N ARG A 81 -8.22 12.63 -0.02
CA ARG A 81 -9.18 13.48 -0.71
C ARG A 81 -9.11 13.18 -2.19
N HIS A 82 -10.21 12.71 -2.75
CA HIS A 82 -10.37 12.43 -4.16
C HIS A 82 -11.08 13.61 -4.83
N VAL A 83 -10.50 14.10 -5.93
CA VAL A 83 -11.10 15.16 -6.76
C VAL A 83 -11.41 14.54 -8.12
N PHE A 84 -12.67 14.55 -8.49
CA PHE A 84 -13.16 13.96 -9.73
C PHE A 84 -13.12 14.96 -10.89
N ALA A 85 -13.21 14.45 -12.12
CA ALA A 85 -13.13 15.28 -13.33
C ALA A 85 -14.27 16.31 -13.46
N ASP A 86 -15.40 16.07 -12.81
CA ASP A 86 -16.54 16.98 -12.72
C ASP A 86 -16.39 18.02 -11.59
N GLY A 87 -15.28 17.99 -10.85
CA GLY A 87 -14.99 18.87 -9.72
C GLY A 87 -15.59 18.40 -8.39
N ALA A 88 -16.30 17.26 -8.36
CA ALA A 88 -16.76 16.70 -7.09
C ALA A 88 -15.58 16.28 -6.22
N GLU A 89 -15.75 16.37 -4.90
CA GLU A 89 -14.75 15.97 -3.93
C GLU A 89 -15.30 14.89 -2.99
N LEU A 90 -14.48 13.89 -2.69
CA LEU A 90 -14.79 12.85 -1.72
C LEU A 90 -13.58 12.65 -0.80
N VAL A 91 -13.77 12.89 0.50
CA VAL A 91 -12.82 12.45 1.51
C VAL A 91 -13.23 11.05 1.94
N LEU A 92 -12.43 10.03 1.61
CA LEU A 92 -12.75 8.64 1.87
C LEU A 92 -11.73 8.03 2.86
N PRO A 93 -12.08 7.90 4.15
CA PRO A 93 -11.21 7.30 5.15
C PRO A 93 -10.98 5.80 4.90
N THR A 94 -10.03 5.19 5.63
CA THR A 94 -9.69 3.77 5.47
C THR A 94 -10.63 2.82 6.22
N GLU A 95 -11.36 3.34 7.21
CA GLU A 95 -12.19 2.57 8.12
C GLU A 95 -13.52 2.17 7.45
N ARG A 96 -13.79 0.86 7.34
CA ARG A 96 -14.97 0.30 6.65
C ARG A 96 -16.31 0.94 7.04
N GLY A 97 -16.57 1.10 8.34
CA GLY A 97 -17.82 1.69 8.82
C GLY A 97 -17.94 3.19 8.51
N VAL A 98 -16.81 3.90 8.49
CA VAL A 98 -16.76 5.32 8.13
C VAL A 98 -16.96 5.48 6.63
N GLN A 99 -16.33 4.65 5.80
CA GLN A 99 -16.57 4.61 4.35
C GLN A 99 -18.06 4.41 4.04
N PHE A 100 -18.71 3.42 4.67
CA PHE A 100 -20.13 3.17 4.46
C PHE A 100 -20.99 4.39 4.82
N SER A 101 -20.67 5.05 5.94
CA SER A 101 -21.40 6.23 6.40
C SER A 101 -21.20 7.42 5.46
N VAL A 102 -19.96 7.70 5.05
CA VAL A 102 -19.61 8.78 4.09
C VAL A 102 -20.31 8.54 2.75
N LEU A 103 -20.13 7.35 2.15
CA LEU A 103 -20.74 7.04 0.86
C LEU A 103 -22.27 7.03 0.94
N GLY A 104 -22.84 6.59 2.05
CA GLY A 104 -24.27 6.60 2.28
C GLY A 104 -24.85 8.02 2.35
N GLN A 105 -24.11 8.95 2.95
CA GLN A 105 -24.48 10.37 3.02
C GLN A 105 -24.28 11.09 1.69
N THR A 106 -23.19 10.80 0.97
CA THR A 106 -22.83 11.50 -0.27
C THR A 106 -23.60 10.97 -1.48
N TYR A 107 -23.74 9.65 -1.62
CA TYR A 107 -24.27 8.99 -2.82
C TYR A 107 -25.48 8.09 -2.56
N GLY A 108 -25.92 7.99 -1.31
CA GLY A 108 -27.05 7.16 -0.92
C GLY A 108 -26.66 5.73 -0.55
N ARG A 109 -27.55 5.08 0.22
CA ARG A 109 -27.31 3.77 0.82
C ARG A 109 -26.97 2.68 -0.20
N ALA A 110 -27.67 2.64 -1.33
CA ALA A 110 -27.45 1.60 -2.34
C ALA A 110 -26.03 1.64 -2.93
N VAL A 111 -25.44 2.84 -3.09
CA VAL A 111 -24.06 3.00 -3.56
C VAL A 111 -23.07 2.54 -2.48
N ALA A 112 -23.32 2.89 -1.23
CA ALA A 112 -22.50 2.45 -0.10
C ALA A 112 -22.51 0.92 0.09
N GLU A 113 -23.66 0.27 -0.12
CA GLU A 113 -23.80 -1.19 -0.09
C GLU A 113 -22.97 -1.85 -1.19
N ARG A 114 -23.06 -1.37 -2.45
CA ARG A 114 -22.24 -1.90 -3.55
C ARG A 114 -20.74 -1.73 -3.31
N TRP A 115 -20.32 -0.59 -2.77
CA TRP A 115 -18.92 -0.36 -2.39
C TRP A 115 -18.47 -1.35 -1.31
N ARG A 116 -19.24 -1.47 -0.21
CA ARG A 116 -18.94 -2.42 0.87
C ARG A 116 -18.79 -3.83 0.31
N ASP A 117 -19.77 -4.28 -0.48
CA ASP A 117 -19.78 -5.64 -1.02
C ASP A 117 -18.58 -5.90 -1.95
N LEU A 118 -18.16 -4.90 -2.73
CA LEU A 118 -16.94 -4.98 -3.52
C LEU A 118 -15.70 -5.14 -2.64
N VAL A 119 -15.51 -4.27 -1.64
CA VAL A 119 -14.31 -4.30 -0.79
C VAL A 119 -14.28 -5.56 0.08
N ASP A 120 -15.42 -6.04 0.55
CA ASP A 120 -15.55 -7.31 1.30
C ASP A 120 -15.14 -8.49 0.41
N HIS A 121 -15.63 -8.56 -0.82
CA HIS A 121 -15.20 -9.59 -1.78
C HIS A 121 -13.69 -9.51 -2.08
N LEU A 122 -13.14 -8.31 -2.26
CA LEU A 122 -11.71 -8.14 -2.53
C LEU A 122 -10.83 -8.50 -1.33
N ASP A 123 -11.33 -8.36 -0.10
CA ASP A 123 -10.61 -8.87 1.08
C ASP A 123 -10.53 -10.40 1.06
N GLU A 124 -11.61 -11.09 0.68
CA GLU A 124 -11.58 -12.56 0.49
C GLU A 124 -10.56 -12.97 -0.58
N VAL A 125 -10.51 -12.25 -1.71
CA VAL A 125 -9.50 -12.44 -2.77
C VAL A 125 -8.10 -12.25 -2.20
N ALA A 126 -7.87 -11.17 -1.44
CA ALA A 126 -6.58 -10.88 -0.84
C ALA A 126 -6.15 -11.98 0.13
N GLN A 127 -7.03 -12.46 1.02
CA GLN A 127 -6.71 -13.57 1.92
C GLN A 127 -6.43 -14.86 1.16
N ALA A 128 -7.14 -15.13 0.06
CA ALA A 128 -6.91 -16.31 -0.78
C ALA A 128 -5.56 -16.26 -1.53
N LEU A 129 -5.06 -15.06 -1.84
CA LEU A 129 -3.76 -14.85 -2.49
C LEU A 129 -2.57 -14.97 -1.53
N ARG A 130 -2.71 -14.62 -0.24
CA ARG A 130 -1.61 -14.66 0.74
C ARG A 130 -0.79 -15.95 0.75
N PRO A 131 -1.39 -17.17 0.81
CA PRO A 131 -0.62 -18.41 0.80
C PRO A 131 -0.06 -18.79 -0.58
N LEU A 132 -0.34 -18.03 -1.64
CA LEU A 132 0.09 -18.30 -3.01
C LEU A 132 1.33 -17.47 -3.37
N GLY A 133 2.47 -17.78 -2.74
CA GLY A 133 3.75 -17.12 -3.02
C GLY A 133 4.06 -15.91 -2.12
N GLY A 134 3.07 -15.38 -1.40
CA GLY A 134 3.27 -14.26 -0.46
C GLY A 134 3.79 -14.73 0.91
N GLU A 135 3.07 -15.64 1.54
CA GLU A 135 3.36 -16.16 2.89
C GLU A 135 3.92 -17.58 2.88
N ALA A 136 3.70 -18.29 1.79
CA ALA A 136 4.15 -19.65 1.57
C ALA A 136 4.61 -19.81 0.13
N GLU A 137 5.50 -20.76 -0.10
CA GLU A 137 5.99 -21.08 -1.43
C GLU A 137 4.84 -21.58 -2.33
N LEU A 138 4.80 -21.05 -3.56
CA LEU A 138 3.92 -21.56 -4.61
C LEU A 138 4.59 -22.77 -5.26
N VAL A 139 4.26 -23.95 -4.77
CA VAL A 139 4.87 -25.22 -5.19
C VAL A 139 4.20 -25.79 -6.46
N SER A 140 2.91 -25.50 -6.67
CA SER A 140 2.16 -26.02 -7.82
C SER A 140 0.99 -25.13 -8.22
N TYR A 141 0.70 -25.10 -9.52
CA TYR A 141 -0.45 -24.42 -10.10
C TYR A 141 -1.81 -24.96 -9.57
N ASP A 142 -1.85 -26.21 -9.09
CA ASP A 142 -3.05 -26.79 -8.44
C ASP A 142 -3.50 -25.97 -7.22
N GLN A 143 -2.56 -25.35 -6.50
CA GLN A 143 -2.86 -24.48 -5.35
C GLN A 143 -3.69 -23.25 -5.76
N VAL A 144 -3.50 -22.76 -6.99
CA VAL A 144 -4.27 -21.65 -7.58
C VAL A 144 -5.63 -22.15 -8.05
N LEU A 145 -5.67 -23.28 -8.76
CA LEU A 145 -6.90 -23.86 -9.30
C LEU A 145 -7.94 -24.16 -8.21
N ARG A 146 -7.52 -24.67 -7.06
CA ARG A 146 -8.41 -24.93 -5.91
C ARG A 146 -9.07 -23.67 -5.33
N ARG A 147 -8.52 -22.49 -5.59
CA ARG A 147 -9.01 -21.19 -5.09
C ARG A 147 -9.61 -20.33 -6.20
N ARG A 148 -9.67 -20.85 -7.43
CA ARG A 148 -10.03 -20.08 -8.63
C ARG A 148 -11.40 -19.39 -8.55
N SER A 149 -12.37 -19.99 -7.86
CA SER A 149 -13.69 -19.40 -7.66
C SER A 149 -13.64 -18.10 -6.84
N VAL A 150 -12.80 -18.06 -5.80
CA VAL A 150 -12.62 -16.86 -4.95
C VAL A 150 -11.79 -15.82 -5.68
N LEU A 151 -10.72 -16.24 -6.38
CA LEU A 151 -9.79 -15.34 -7.06
C LEU A 151 -10.38 -14.58 -8.26
N THR A 152 -11.59 -14.95 -8.71
CA THR A 152 -12.32 -14.32 -9.83
C THR A 152 -11.43 -13.89 -11.02
N PRO A 153 -10.55 -14.76 -11.55
CA PRO A 153 -9.49 -14.36 -12.49
C PRO A 153 -10.00 -13.85 -13.85
N THR A 154 -11.30 -13.95 -14.10
CA THR A 154 -11.95 -13.46 -15.31
C THR A 154 -12.49 -12.04 -15.18
N ARG A 155 -12.44 -11.42 -14.00
CA ARG A 155 -12.85 -10.04 -13.79
C ARG A 155 -11.64 -9.12 -13.83
N THR A 156 -11.68 -8.17 -14.74
CA THR A 156 -10.72 -7.08 -14.81
C THR A 156 -11.08 -5.97 -13.83
N VAL A 157 -10.14 -5.07 -13.54
CA VAL A 157 -10.41 -3.85 -12.75
C VAL A 157 -11.54 -3.03 -13.38
N ALA A 158 -11.61 -2.95 -14.71
CA ALA A 158 -12.70 -2.29 -15.43
C ALA A 158 -14.06 -2.99 -15.25
N ASP A 159 -14.08 -4.33 -15.13
CA ASP A 159 -15.32 -5.06 -14.84
C ASP A 159 -15.82 -4.77 -13.42
N LEU A 160 -14.91 -4.67 -12.45
CA LEU A 160 -15.23 -4.29 -11.07
C LEU A 160 -15.75 -2.86 -10.99
N ALA A 161 -15.09 -1.93 -11.69
CA ALA A 161 -15.50 -0.53 -11.77
C ALA A 161 -16.91 -0.36 -12.35
N ARG A 162 -17.22 -1.06 -13.44
CA ARG A 162 -18.57 -1.07 -14.03
C ARG A 162 -19.63 -1.64 -13.09
N GLY A 163 -19.28 -2.62 -12.27
CA GLY A 163 -20.19 -3.22 -11.27
C GLY A 163 -20.66 -2.27 -10.17
N LEU A 164 -19.95 -1.17 -9.94
CA LEU A 164 -20.33 -0.17 -8.93
C LEU A 164 -21.49 0.73 -9.38
N ASP A 165 -21.75 0.82 -10.70
CA ASP A 165 -22.81 1.66 -11.27
C ASP A 165 -22.81 3.08 -10.66
N HIS A 166 -21.63 3.67 -10.52
CA HIS A 166 -21.42 5.03 -10.03
C HIS A 166 -20.12 5.61 -10.59
N PRO A 167 -20.15 6.73 -11.33
CA PRO A 167 -18.99 7.24 -12.06
C PRO A 167 -17.79 7.51 -11.16
N HIS A 168 -18.00 8.17 -10.02
CA HIS A 168 -16.90 8.51 -9.10
C HIS A 168 -16.20 7.27 -8.53
N LEU A 169 -16.95 6.28 -8.05
CA LEU A 169 -16.36 5.09 -7.45
C LEU A 169 -15.73 4.18 -8.50
N ALA A 170 -16.27 4.15 -9.72
CA ALA A 170 -15.64 3.48 -10.85
C ALA A 170 -14.26 4.08 -11.14
N THR A 171 -14.15 5.41 -11.18
CA THR A 171 -12.85 6.10 -11.35
C THR A 171 -11.88 5.75 -10.23
N LEU A 172 -12.31 5.67 -8.97
CA LEU A 172 -11.44 5.27 -7.87
C LEU A 172 -10.86 3.85 -8.06
N VAL A 173 -11.68 2.92 -8.53
CA VAL A 173 -11.23 1.54 -8.78
C VAL A 173 -10.25 1.49 -9.94
N GLU A 174 -10.54 2.20 -11.04
CA GLU A 174 -9.67 2.24 -12.22
C GLU A 174 -8.30 2.90 -11.96
N ASP A 175 -8.25 3.89 -11.07
CA ASP A 175 -7.02 4.58 -10.72
C ASP A 175 -5.98 3.65 -10.07
N THR A 176 -6.42 2.55 -9.45
CA THR A 176 -5.51 1.55 -8.84
C THR A 176 -4.68 0.75 -9.85
N ALA A 177 -5.03 0.80 -11.14
CA ALA A 177 -4.38 0.07 -12.22
C ALA A 177 -3.49 0.97 -13.13
N ARG A 178 -3.30 2.23 -12.76
CA ARG A 178 -2.41 3.17 -13.47
C ARG A 178 -0.99 3.12 -12.92
#